data_AF-A0A832FUI4-F1
#
_entry.id   AF-A0A832FUI4-F1
#
_cell.length_a   1.000
_cell.length_b   1.000
_cell.length_c   1.000
_cell.angle_alpha   90.00
_cell.angle_beta   90.00
_cell.angle_gamma   90.00
#
_symmetry.space_group_name_H-M   'P 1'
#
loop_
_entity.id
_entity.type
_entity.pdbx_description
1 polymer ?
#
loop_
_entity_poly.entity_id
_entity_poly.type
_entity_poly.pdbx_seq_one_letter_code
_entity_poly.pdbx_strand_id
1 'polypeptide(L)' 'MRRKKIIKLKKRAYINGKTTLIYEHKETGESYTITEPTLTPDQIHIVHASVTKLLEQEIGSQTA' A
#
# COMPACT_ATOMS: atom_id res chain seq x y z
N MET A 1 -9.72 15.91 -16.82
CA MET A 1 -8.62 16.25 -15.87
C MET A 1 -7.58 15.14 -15.89
N ARG A 2 -6.30 15.44 -16.17
CA ARG A 2 -5.21 14.46 -16.19
C ARG A 2 -4.48 14.54 -14.84
N ARG A 3 -4.63 13.53 -13.96
CA ARG A 3 -3.90 13.50 -12.68
C ARG A 3 -2.41 13.29 -12.96
N LYS A 4 -1.59 14.32 -12.71
CA LYS A 4 -0.12 14.21 -12.80
C LYS A 4 0.32 13.20 -11.74
N LYS A 5 0.87 12.06 -12.15
CA LYS A 5 1.35 11.02 -11.23
C LYS A 5 2.66 11.50 -10.61
N ILE A 6 2.58 11.98 -9.38
CA ILE A 6 3.66 12.61 -8.61
C ILE A 6 4.73 11.57 -8.21
N ILE A 7 4.33 10.33 -7.90
CA ILE A 7 5.23 9.23 -7.54
C ILE A 7 5.37 8.25 -8.73
N LYS A 8 6.61 7.92 -9.12
CA LYS A 8 6.93 6.90 -10.14
C LYS A 8 7.64 5.71 -9.52
N LEU A 9 7.40 4.51 -10.03
CA LEU A 9 8.24 3.36 -9.71
C LEU A 9 9.61 3.59 -10.37
N LYS A 10 10.68 3.59 -9.56
CA LYS A 10 12.06 3.77 -10.02
C LYS A 10 12.72 2.42 -10.29
N LYS A 11 12.57 1.46 -9.36
CA LYS A 11 13.25 0.16 -9.44
C LYS A 11 12.45 -0.93 -8.74
N ARG A 12 12.55 -2.15 -9.26
CA ARG A 12 12.22 -3.38 -8.55
C ARG A 12 13.52 -4.11 -8.26
N ALA A 13 13.69 -4.56 -7.02
CA ALA A 13 14.87 -5.28 -6.57
C ALA A 13 14.44 -6.50 -5.74
N TYR A 14 15.30 -7.50 -5.67
CA TYR A 14 15.14 -8.62 -4.76
C TYR A 14 16.18 -8.46 -3.64
N ILE A 15 15.71 -8.15 -2.43
CA ILE A 15 16.57 -7.81 -1.29
C ILE A 15 16.17 -8.73 -0.13
N ASN A 16 17.14 -9.44 0.44
CA ASN A 16 16.92 -10.37 1.57
C ASN A 16 15.79 -11.39 1.31
N GLY A 17 15.71 -11.92 0.08
CA GLY A 17 14.68 -12.90 -0.28
C GLY A 17 13.28 -12.31 -0.51
N LYS A 18 13.13 -10.98 -0.52
CA LYS A 18 11.84 -10.30 -0.67
C LYS A 18 11.84 -9.34 -1.85
N THR A 19 10.68 -9.20 -2.49
CA THR A 19 10.51 -8.18 -3.53
C THR A 19 10.49 -6.80 -2.90
N THR A 20 11.39 -5.91 -3.32
CA THR A 20 11.43 -4.53 -2.87
C THR A 20 11.17 -3.58 -4.04
N LEU A 21 10.17 -2.73 -3.88
CA LEU A 21 9.79 -1.68 -4.83
C LEU A 21 10.31 -0.34 -4.33
N ILE A 22 11.09 0.34 -5.17
CA ILE A 22 11.60 1.66 -4.89
C ILE A 22 10.86 2.65 -5.78
N TYR A 23 10.18 3.58 -5.15
CA TYR A 23 9.47 4.68 -5.78
C TYR A 23 10.26 5.97 -5.63
N GLU A 24 10.07 6.90 -6.57
CA GLU A 24 10.68 8.22 -6.54
C GLU A 24 9.61 9.29 -6.75
N HIS A 25 9.65 10.33 -5.92
CA HIS A 25 8.88 11.54 -6.09
C HIS A 25 9.49 12.37 -7.21
N LYS A 26 8.72 12.64 -8.28
CA LYS A 26 9.26 13.28 -9.49
C LYS A 26 9.72 14.72 -9.28
N GLU A 27 9.17 15.41 -8.27
CA GLU A 27 9.38 16.84 -8.06
C GLU A 27 10.45 17.13 -6.99
N THR A 28 10.64 16.20 -6.04
CA THR A 28 11.59 16.37 -4.93
C THR A 28 12.78 15.42 -5.03
N GLY A 29 12.68 14.37 -5.84
CA GLY A 29 13.70 13.32 -5.95
C GLY A 29 13.72 12.34 -4.76
N GLU A 30 12.85 12.52 -3.76
CA GLU A 30 12.77 11.66 -2.59
C GLU A 30 12.38 10.23 -2.98
N SER A 31 13.02 9.23 -2.36
CA SER A 31 12.76 7.82 -2.64
C SER A 31 12.03 7.12 -1.51
N TYR A 32 10.96 6.42 -1.84
CA TYR A 32 10.19 5.59 -0.90
C TYR A 32 10.40 4.12 -1.23
N THR A 33 10.60 3.31 -0.20
CA THR A 33 10.86 1.87 -0.37
C THR A 33 9.74 1.07 0.26
N ILE A 34 9.15 0.17 -0.52
CA ILE A 34 8.15 -0.79 -0.06
C ILE A 34 8.72 -2.18 -0.27
N THR A 35 9.00 -2.88 0.84
CA THR A 35 9.40 -4.30 0.78
C THR A 35 8.16 -5.15 0.96
N GLU A 36 8.09 -6.23 0.19
CA GLU A 36 7.03 -7.23 0.26
C GLU A 36 6.88 -7.72 1.72
N PRO A 37 5.69 -7.58 2.31
CA PRO A 37 5.48 -7.98 3.69
C PRO A 37 5.58 -9.50 3.79
N THR A 38 6.14 -9.98 4.90
CA THR A 38 6.02 -11.40 5.24
C THR A 38 4.63 -11.61 5.81
N LEU A 39 3.72 -12.12 4.98
CA LEU A 39 2.37 -12.44 5.42
C LEU A 39 2.40 -13.73 6.24
N THR A 40 2.20 -13.62 7.54
CA THR A 40 1.83 -14.78 8.36
C THR A 40 0.30 -14.92 8.37
N PRO A 41 -0.24 -16.15 8.54
CA PRO A 41 -1.68 -16.37 8.59
C PRO A 41 -2.41 -15.47 9.59
N ASP A 42 -1.79 -15.23 10.75
CA ASP A 42 -2.33 -14.34 11.79
C ASP A 42 -2.45 -12.89 11.33
N GLN A 43 -1.48 -12.39 10.57
CA GLN A 43 -1.50 -11.03 10.03
C GLN A 43 -2.59 -10.85 8.95
N ILE A 44 -2.86 -11.89 8.16
CA ILE A 44 -3.94 -11.87 7.17
C ILE A 44 -5.29 -11.72 7.88
N HIS A 45 -5.50 -12.44 8.99
CA HIS A 45 -6.76 -12.36 9.74
C HIS A 45 -7.01 -10.97 10.33
N ILE A 46 -5.96 -10.32 10.87
CA ILE A 46 -6.03 -8.97 11.43
C ILE A 46 -6.37 -7.93 10.35
N VAL A 47 -5.72 -8.01 9.18
CA VAL A 47 -6.00 -7.09 8.06
C VAL A 47 -7.42 -7.30 7.55
N HIS A 48 -7.86 -8.55 7.39
CA HIS A 48 -9.22 -8.87 6.94
C HIS A 48 -10.27 -8.29 7.90
N ALA A 49 -10.14 -8.55 9.20
CA ALA A 49 -11.06 -8.02 10.21
C ALA A 49 -11.10 -6.48 10.24
N SER A 50 -9.95 -5.84 10.04
CA SER A 50 -9.86 -4.37 9.98
C SER A 50 -10.56 -3.79 8.76
N VAL A 51 -10.40 -4.42 7.58
CA VAL A 51 -11.07 -4.01 6.35
C VAL A 51 -12.58 -4.24 6.45
N THR A 52 -13.02 -5.39 6.96
CA THR A 52 -14.45 -5.67 7.20
C THR A 52 -15.08 -4.59 8.08
N LYS A 53 -14.41 -4.24 9.19
CA LYS A 53 -14.90 -3.20 10.11
C LYS A 53 -15.00 -1.83 9.45
N LEU A 54 -14.03 -1.45 8.60
CA LEU A 54 -14.07 -0.19 7.87
C LEU A 54 -15.22 -0.16 6.85
N LEU A 55 -15.44 -1.26 6.13
CA LEU A 55 -16.54 -1.39 5.17
C LEU A 55 -17.91 -1.35 5.84
N GLU A 56 -18.07 -2.00 6.99
CA GLU A 56 -19.30 -1.96 7.79
C GLU A 56 -19.62 -0.54 8.28
N GLN A 57 -18.60 0.23 8.67
CA GLN A 57 -18.74 1.63 9.10
C GLN A 57 -19.14 2.57 7.95
N GLU A 58 -18.64 2.34 6.74
CA GLU A 58 -19.02 3.13 5.56
C GLU A 58 -20.43 2.78 5.06
N ILE A 59 -20.82 1.50 5.08
CA ILE A 59 -22.17 1.05 4.70
C ILE A 59 -23.22 1.56 5.71
N GLY A 60 -22.89 1.61 7.00
CA GLY A 60 -23.77 2.17 8.03
C GLY A 60 -23.95 3.69 7.97
N SER A 61 -23.07 4.42 7.26
CA SER A 61 -23.11 5.89 7.14
C SER A 61 -23.84 6.39 5.88
N GLN A 62 -24.35 5.50 5.02
CA GLN A 62 -25.21 5.85 3.87
C GLN A 62 -26.71 5.70 4.14
N THR A 63 -27.10 5.26 5.34
CA THR A 63 -28.50 5.24 5.80
C THR A 63 -28.66 6.08 7.06
N ALA A 64 -28.53 7.40 6.92
CA ALA A 64 -29.00 8.39 7.90
C ALA A 64 -29.38 9.68 7.16
#